data_AF-A0A7C1GWT3-F1
#
_entry.id   AF-A0A7C1GWT3-F1
#
_cell.length_a   1.000
_cell.length_b   1.000
_cell.length_c   1.000
_cell.angle_alpha   90.00
_cell.angle_beta   90.00
_cell.angle_gamma   90.00
#
_symmetry.space_group_name_H-M   'P 1'
#
loop_
_entity.id
_entity.type
_entity.pdbx_description
1 polymer ?
#
loop_
_entity_poly.entity_id
_entity_poly.type
_entity_poly.pdbx_seq_one_letter_code
_entity_poly.pdbx_strand_id
1 'polypeptide(L)'
;MTPVQWRTLTAACLIVAGILNAAAALGFGLAGLLTQWAVSGNAGFWYDLWEQLGGEAVRTQAEAVGAWIGRVLVYWALLLALSAPLLVAGGIQCARGRMPGLVAAAGYTGFVLELLGMAVSGVGVLHLPGLAAGPLVFVTLRRMREP
;
A
#
# COMPACT_ATOMS: atom_id res chain seq x y z
N MET A 1 24.30 -12.45 -13.45
CA MET A 1 22.94 -13.02 -13.62
C MET A 1 22.57 -12.98 -15.09
N THR A 2 22.00 -14.08 -15.61
CA THR A 2 21.50 -14.18 -16.98
C THR A 2 20.20 -13.36 -17.17
N PRO A 3 19.80 -13.02 -18.41
CA PRO A 3 18.53 -12.30 -18.66
C PRO A 3 17.31 -13.03 -18.08
N VAL A 4 17.33 -14.36 -18.08
CA VAL A 4 16.28 -15.19 -17.46
C VAL A 4 16.27 -15.03 -15.95
N GLN A 5 17.44 -15.04 -15.29
CA GLN A 5 17.53 -14.83 -13.84
C GLN A 5 17.00 -13.44 -13.42
N TRP A 6 17.32 -12.39 -14.18
CA TRP A 6 16.80 -11.04 -13.93
C TRP A 6 15.28 -10.96 -14.06
N ARG A 7 14.72 -11.58 -15.10
CA ARG A 7 13.26 -11.66 -15.31
C ARG A 7 12.57 -12.40 -14.19
N THR A 8 13.11 -13.54 -13.77
CA THR A 8 12.54 -14.36 -12.69
C THR A 8 12.59 -13.64 -11.36
N LEU A 9 13.72 -13.01 -11.03
CA LEU A 9 13.86 -12.23 -9.79
C LEU A 9 12.87 -11.05 -9.78
N THR A 10 12.80 -10.27 -10.85
CA THR A 10 11.91 -9.12 -10.96
C THR A 10 10.44 -9.54 -10.93
N ALA A 11 10.09 -10.64 -11.60
CA ALA A 11 8.76 -11.21 -11.54
C ALA A 11 8.37 -11.61 -10.12
N ALA A 12 9.28 -12.28 -9.40
CA ALA A 12 9.05 -12.67 -8.03
C ALA A 12 8.85 -11.46 -7.12
N CYS A 13 9.70 -10.42 -7.22
CA CYS A 13 9.54 -9.19 -6.45
C CYS A 13 8.18 -8.51 -6.71
N LEU A 14 7.76 -8.40 -7.97
CA LEU A 14 6.47 -7.80 -8.33
C LEU A 14 5.29 -8.61 -7.80
N ILE A 15 5.31 -9.94 -7.94
CA ILE A 15 4.21 -10.80 -7.46
C ILE A 15 4.12 -10.73 -5.93
N VAL A 16 5.25 -10.83 -5.23
CA VAL A 16 5.30 -10.75 -3.77
C VAL A 16 4.83 -9.37 -3.30
N ALA A 17 5.27 -8.28 -3.93
CA ALA A 17 4.78 -6.93 -3.64
C ALA A 17 3.25 -6.82 -3.84
N GLY A 18 2.71 -7.43 -4.90
CA GLY A 18 1.27 -7.46 -5.12
C GLY A 18 0.50 -8.19 -4.02
N ILE A 19 1.00 -9.35 -3.56
CA ILE A 19 0.41 -10.11 -2.45
C ILE A 19 0.45 -9.30 -1.14
N LEU A 20 1.59 -8.69 -0.85
CA LEU A 20 1.76 -7.87 0.35
C LEU A 20 0.87 -6.62 0.32
N ASN A 21 0.71 -5.98 -0.84
CA ASN A 21 -0.23 -4.87 -1.00
C ASN A 21 -1.68 -5.31 -0.76
N ALA A 22 -2.07 -6.50 -1.23
CA ALA A 22 -3.41 -7.04 -0.95
C ALA A 22 -3.61 -7.31 0.56
N ALA A 23 -2.62 -7.87 1.24
CA ALA A 23 -2.68 -8.11 2.69
C ALA A 23 -2.72 -6.79 3.48
N ALA A 24 -1.88 -5.83 3.12
CA ALA A 24 -1.84 -4.50 3.73
C ALA A 24 -3.16 -3.74 3.50
N ALA A 25 -3.77 -3.87 2.32
CA ALA A 25 -5.08 -3.27 2.04
C ALA A 25 -6.15 -3.76 3.02
N LEU A 26 -6.18 -5.06 3.34
CA LEU A 26 -7.11 -5.59 4.33
C LEU A 26 -6.85 -5.00 5.72
N GLY A 27 -5.58 -4.95 6.15
CA GLY A 27 -5.18 -4.41 7.44
C GLY A 27 -5.54 -2.93 7.61
N PHE A 28 -5.15 -2.10 6.64
CA PHE A 28 -5.45 -0.66 6.66
C PHE A 28 -6.94 -0.36 6.46
N GLY A 29 -7.64 -1.15 5.65
CA GLY A 29 -9.08 -1.01 5.45
C GLY A 29 -9.86 -1.28 6.73
N LEU A 30 -9.52 -2.39 7.41
CA LEU A 30 -10.11 -2.71 8.71
C LEU A 30 -9.79 -1.63 9.76
N ALA A 31 -8.52 -1.22 9.86
CA ALA A 31 -8.10 -0.17 10.80
C ALA A 31 -8.82 1.16 10.54
N GLY A 32 -8.96 1.55 9.28
CA GLY A 32 -9.68 2.75 8.87
C GLY A 32 -11.17 2.70 9.23
N LEU A 33 -11.84 1.59 8.95
CA LEU A 33 -13.24 1.39 9.31
C LEU A 33 -13.46 1.38 10.83
N LEU A 34 -12.59 0.70 11.58
CA LEU A 34 -12.64 0.70 13.05
C LEU A 34 -12.41 2.10 13.63
N THR A 35 -11.50 2.87 13.05
CA THR A 35 -11.24 4.26 13.46
C THR A 35 -12.46 5.15 13.20
N GLN A 36 -13.09 5.00 12.05
CA GLN A 36 -14.33 5.74 11.73
C GLN A 36 -15.49 5.34 12.65
N TRP A 37 -15.63 4.04 12.94
CA TRP A 37 -16.67 3.52 13.83
C TRP A 37 -16.49 3.99 15.28
N ALA A 38 -15.26 4.03 15.77
CA ALA A 38 -14.94 4.55 17.10
C ALA A 38 -15.28 6.04 17.24
N VAL A 39 -15.12 6.82 16.16
CA VAL A 39 -15.40 8.26 16.11
C VAL A 39 -16.88 8.56 15.86
N SER A 40 -17.64 7.68 15.19
CA SER A 40 -19.03 7.92 14.81
C SER A 40 -20.06 7.70 15.93
N GLY A 41 -19.65 7.63 17.20
CA GLY A 41 -20.57 7.70 18.35
C GLY A 41 -21.08 6.38 18.94
N ASN A 42 -20.56 5.20 18.53
CA ASN A 42 -20.92 3.94 19.20
C ASN A 42 -20.05 3.63 20.45
N ALA A 43 -19.13 4.53 20.80
CA ALA A 43 -18.37 4.52 22.04
C ALA A 43 -19.12 5.20 23.21
N GLY A 44 -20.46 5.16 23.21
CA GLY A 44 -21.34 5.87 24.17
C GLY A 44 -20.93 5.69 25.64
N PHE A 45 -20.36 4.54 25.99
CA PHE A 45 -19.85 4.26 27.34
C PHE A 45 -18.68 5.18 27.78
N TRP A 46 -17.77 5.52 26.88
CA TRP A 46 -16.64 6.41 27.20
C TRP A 46 -17.04 7.90 27.07
N TYR A 47 -18.04 8.19 26.24
CA TYR A 47 -18.58 9.53 26.06
C TYR A 47 -19.34 10.03 27.28
N ASP A 48 -20.18 9.20 27.91
CA ASP A 48 -20.91 9.55 29.14
C ASP A 48 -19.97 9.85 30.32
N LEU A 49 -18.79 9.22 30.37
CA LEU A 49 -17.78 9.43 31.40
C LEU A 49 -16.97 10.72 31.17
N TRP A 50 -16.68 11.07 29.91
CA TRP A 50 -15.92 12.27 29.56
C TRP A 50 -16.80 13.52 29.66
N GLU A 51 -18.06 13.47 29.23
CA GLU A 51 -18.99 14.61 29.30
C GLU A 51 -19.20 15.12 30.73
N GLN A 52 -19.06 14.25 31.74
CA GLN A 52 -19.02 14.62 33.16
C GLN A 52 -17.77 15.44 33.58
N LEU A 53 -16.72 15.49 32.75
CA LEU A 53 -15.43 16.15 33.00
C LEU A 53 -15.23 17.48 32.23
N GLY A 54 -16.22 17.95 31.43
CA GLY A 54 -16.34 19.35 31.00
C GLY A 54 -15.42 19.86 29.86
N GLY A 55 -15.32 19.14 28.73
CA GLY A 55 -14.32 19.44 27.68
C GLY A 55 -14.83 19.26 26.25
N GLU A 56 -15.80 20.09 25.87
CA GLU A 56 -16.41 20.06 24.55
C GLU A 56 -15.48 20.54 23.41
N ALA A 57 -14.58 21.51 23.66
CA ALA A 57 -13.77 22.13 22.60
C ALA A 57 -12.61 21.24 22.08
N VAL A 58 -12.02 20.40 22.94
CA VAL A 58 -10.95 19.44 22.55
C VAL A 58 -11.56 18.23 21.82
N ARG A 59 -12.84 17.91 22.07
CA ARG A 59 -13.58 16.78 21.51
C ARG A 59 -13.83 16.93 20.01
N THR A 60 -14.35 18.08 19.56
CA THR A 60 -14.66 18.32 18.14
C THR A 60 -13.44 18.25 17.24
N GLN A 61 -12.27 18.67 17.74
CA GLN A 61 -11.03 18.61 16.97
C GLN A 61 -10.48 17.17 16.92
N ALA A 62 -10.55 16.41 18.01
CA ALA A 62 -10.13 15.02 18.06
C ALA A 62 -11.00 14.10 17.18
N GLU A 63 -12.32 14.29 17.17
CA GLU A 63 -13.24 13.55 16.30
C GLU A 63 -13.01 13.88 14.82
N ALA A 64 -12.83 15.15 14.48
CA ALA A 64 -12.53 15.55 13.12
C ALA A 64 -11.21 14.95 12.62
N VAL A 65 -10.17 14.94 13.47
CA VAL A 65 -8.87 14.33 13.17
C VAL A 65 -8.99 12.81 13.05
N GLY A 66 -9.69 12.13 13.97
CA GLY A 66 -9.89 10.68 13.92
C GLY A 66 -10.67 10.23 12.67
N ALA A 67 -11.75 10.93 12.32
CA ALA A 67 -12.50 10.65 11.10
C ALA A 67 -11.67 10.90 9.84
N TRP A 68 -10.82 11.93 9.84
CA TRP A 68 -9.89 12.19 8.75
C TRP A 68 -8.84 11.07 8.62
N ILE A 69 -8.20 10.66 9.72
CA ILE A 69 -7.26 9.53 9.74
C ILE A 69 -7.93 8.26 9.22
N GLY A 70 -9.12 7.94 9.71
CA GLY A 70 -9.86 6.77 9.26
C GLY A 70 -10.14 6.79 7.76
N ARG A 71 -10.53 7.94 7.19
CA ARG A 71 -10.70 8.09 5.73
C ARG A 71 -9.38 7.90 4.98
N VAL A 72 -8.29 8.49 5.44
CA VAL A 72 -6.96 8.34 4.82
C VAL A 72 -6.56 6.87 4.79
N LEU A 73 -6.77 6.12 5.88
CA LEU A 73 -6.48 4.69 5.95
C LEU A 73 -7.32 3.87 4.96
N VAL A 74 -8.61 4.19 4.82
CA VAL A 74 -9.49 3.53 3.83
C VAL A 74 -9.04 3.84 2.39
N TYR A 75 -8.72 5.09 2.07
CA TYR A 75 -8.22 5.44 0.73
C TYR A 75 -6.87 4.79 0.44
N TRP A 76 -6.00 4.72 1.43
CA TRP A 76 -4.73 4.02 1.33
C TRP A 76 -4.92 2.52 1.06
N ALA A 77 -5.84 1.89 1.78
CA ALA A 77 -6.23 0.51 1.54
C ALA A 77 -6.74 0.27 0.12
N LEU A 78 -7.59 1.17 -0.41
CA LEU A 78 -8.09 1.08 -1.78
C LEU A 78 -6.96 1.19 -2.82
N LEU A 79 -6.02 2.11 -2.63
CA LEU A 79 -4.85 2.24 -3.51
C LEU A 79 -4.02 0.96 -3.52
N LEU A 80 -3.76 0.38 -2.35
CA LEU A 80 -3.04 -0.88 -2.23
C LEU A 80 -3.80 -2.04 -2.91
N ALA A 81 -5.10 -2.15 -2.68
CA ALA A 81 -5.95 -3.17 -3.29
C ALA A 81 -5.96 -3.09 -4.83
N LEU A 82 -6.05 -1.88 -5.39
CA LEU A 82 -6.02 -1.67 -6.84
C LEU A 82 -4.64 -1.93 -7.45
N SER A 83 -3.57 -1.70 -6.69
CA SER A 83 -2.21 -1.93 -7.15
C SER A 83 -1.83 -3.41 -7.20
N ALA A 84 -2.40 -4.23 -6.32
CA ALA A 84 -2.10 -5.66 -6.22
C ALA A 84 -2.25 -6.43 -7.55
N PRO A 85 -3.39 -6.35 -8.28
CA PRO A 85 -3.54 -7.06 -9.55
C PRO A 85 -2.58 -6.52 -10.63
N LEU A 86 -2.29 -5.22 -10.64
CA LEU A 86 -1.31 -4.63 -11.57
C LEU A 86 0.09 -5.19 -11.34
N LEU A 87 0.51 -5.29 -10.08
CA LEU A 87 1.81 -5.83 -9.68
C LEU A 87 1.95 -7.31 -10.05
N VAL A 88 0.93 -8.12 -9.74
CA VAL A 88 0.91 -9.54 -10.10
C VAL A 88 0.92 -9.72 -11.62
N ALA A 89 0.09 -8.98 -12.36
CA ALA A 89 0.04 -9.04 -13.82
C ALA A 89 1.39 -8.62 -14.43
N GLY A 90 1.99 -7.54 -13.95
CA GLY A 90 3.32 -7.08 -14.36
C GLY A 90 4.39 -8.14 -14.10
N GLY A 91 4.36 -8.80 -12.93
CA GLY A 91 5.28 -9.89 -12.61
C GLY A 91 5.13 -11.10 -13.55
N ILE A 92 3.90 -11.52 -13.84
CA ILE A 92 3.63 -12.62 -14.79
C ILE A 92 4.14 -12.27 -16.19
N GLN A 93 3.90 -11.04 -16.67
CA GLN A 93 4.40 -10.64 -17.99
C GLN A 93 5.93 -10.49 -18.03
N CYS A 94 6.55 -10.05 -16.94
CA CYS A 94 8.01 -10.03 -16.78
C CYS A 94 8.61 -11.44 -16.86
N ALA A 95 8.02 -12.41 -16.15
CA ALA A 95 8.42 -13.81 -16.22
C ALA A 95 8.30 -14.38 -17.65
N ARG A 96 7.34 -13.90 -18.44
CA ARG A 96 7.13 -14.28 -19.85
C ARG A 96 7.99 -13.49 -20.83
N GLY A 97 8.64 -12.41 -20.40
CA GLY A 97 9.39 -11.50 -21.28
C GLY A 97 8.49 -10.75 -22.26
N ARG A 98 7.25 -10.43 -21.85
CA ARG A 98 6.23 -9.78 -22.70
C ARG A 98 5.76 -8.47 -22.07
N MET A 99 5.11 -7.64 -22.88
CA MET A 99 4.44 -6.39 -22.45
C MET A 99 5.31 -5.49 -21.55
N PRO A 100 6.49 -5.04 -22.04
CA PRO A 100 7.45 -4.27 -21.23
C PRO A 100 6.86 -2.99 -20.64
N GLY A 101 5.85 -2.39 -21.29
CA GLY A 101 5.12 -1.23 -20.76
C GLY A 101 4.33 -1.55 -19.49
N LEU A 102 3.67 -2.71 -19.42
CA LEU A 102 2.95 -3.16 -18.22
C LEU A 102 3.93 -3.46 -17.08
N VAL A 103 5.07 -4.10 -17.40
CA VAL A 103 6.14 -4.38 -16.43
C VAL A 103 6.70 -3.08 -15.85
N ALA A 104 6.93 -2.07 -16.70
CA ALA A 104 7.35 -0.74 -16.25
C ALA A 104 6.32 -0.10 -15.32
N ALA A 105 5.05 -0.06 -15.74
CA ALA A 105 3.97 0.53 -14.95
C ALA A 105 3.82 -0.15 -13.57
N ALA A 106 3.91 -1.48 -13.53
CA ALA A 106 3.89 -2.25 -12.28
C ALA A 106 5.08 -1.90 -11.38
N GLY A 107 6.30 -1.89 -11.91
CA GLY A 107 7.51 -1.52 -11.16
C GLY A 107 7.44 -0.11 -10.57
N TYR A 108 7.01 0.88 -11.36
CA TYR A 108 6.83 2.25 -10.89
C TYR A 108 5.73 2.36 -9.83
N THR A 109 4.61 1.68 -10.03
CA THR A 109 3.50 1.70 -9.08
C THR A 109 3.92 1.12 -7.73
N GLY A 110 4.59 -0.04 -7.73
CA GLY A 110 5.08 -0.66 -6.49
C GLY A 110 6.09 0.23 -5.76
N PHE A 111 7.01 0.86 -6.50
CA PHE A 111 8.01 1.75 -5.93
C PHE A 111 7.40 3.03 -5.32
N VAL A 112 6.50 3.68 -6.06
CA VAL A 112 5.83 4.91 -5.59
C VAL A 112 4.96 4.64 -4.36
N LEU A 113 4.23 3.52 -4.34
CA LEU A 113 3.41 3.16 -3.19
C LEU A 113 4.23 2.83 -1.95
N GLU A 114 5.40 2.21 -2.09
CA GLU A 114 6.32 2.02 -0.95
C GLU A 114 6.82 3.36 -0.41
N LEU A 115 7.25 4.29 -1.28
CA LEU A 115 7.70 5.61 -0.84
C LEU A 115 6.58 6.41 -0.16
N LEU A 116 5.36 6.38 -0.73
CA LEU A 116 4.20 7.01 -0.12
C LEU A 116 3.83 6.34 1.21
N GLY A 117 3.92 5.01 1.29
CA GLY A 117 3.73 4.26 2.52
C GLY A 117 4.69 4.71 3.61
N MET A 118 5.99 4.82 3.30
CA MET A 118 7.00 5.33 4.24
C MET A 118 6.69 6.75 4.72
N ALA A 119 6.17 7.62 3.86
CA ALA A 119 5.81 8.99 4.23
C ALA A 119 4.55 9.07 5.11
N VAL A 120 3.59 8.17 4.90
CA VAL A 120 2.28 8.18 5.59
C VAL A 120 2.32 7.42 6.91
N SER A 121 3.21 6.43 7.04
CA SER A 121 3.28 5.56 8.20
C SER A 121 4.64 5.70 8.88
N GLY A 122 4.72 6.52 9.93
CA GLY A 122 5.92 6.66 10.77
C GLY A 122 6.40 5.37 11.47
N VAL A 123 5.74 4.23 11.21
CA VAL A 123 6.04 2.87 11.71
C VAL A 123 5.82 1.80 10.61
N GLY A 124 5.40 2.17 9.39
CA GLY A 124 4.70 1.20 8.55
C GLY A 124 5.57 0.20 7.83
N VAL A 125 4.92 -0.93 7.62
CA VAL A 125 5.44 -2.15 7.03
C VAL A 125 6.14 -1.83 5.71
N LEU A 126 7.47 -1.85 5.75
CA LEU A 126 8.33 -1.73 4.59
C LEU A 126 8.26 -3.06 3.83
N HIS A 127 7.59 -3.10 2.68
CA HIS A 127 7.68 -4.28 1.84
C HIS A 127 8.88 -4.08 0.92
N LEU A 128 10.06 -4.50 1.42
CA LEU A 128 11.32 -4.59 0.67
C LEU A 128 11.15 -5.04 -0.81
N PRO A 129 10.24 -5.98 -1.14
CA PRO A 129 9.98 -6.36 -2.53
C PRO A 129 9.47 -5.23 -3.44
N GLY A 130 8.60 -4.33 -2.97
CA GLY A 130 8.08 -3.21 -3.76
C GLY A 130 9.15 -2.15 -4.03
N LEU A 131 10.00 -1.89 -3.04
CA LEU A 131 11.10 -0.93 -3.12
C LEU A 131 12.22 -1.46 -4.04
N ALA A 132 12.50 -2.76 -3.99
CA ALA A 132 13.42 -3.43 -4.91
C ALA A 132 12.86 -3.55 -6.34
N ALA A 133 11.54 -3.76 -6.49
CA ALA A 133 10.91 -3.98 -7.79
C ALA A 133 11.10 -2.81 -8.76
N GLY A 134 11.07 -1.55 -8.29
CA GLY A 134 11.28 -0.38 -9.14
C GLY A 134 12.63 -0.38 -9.88
N PRO A 135 13.76 -0.34 -9.15
CA PRO A 135 15.09 -0.42 -9.75
C PRO A 135 15.32 -1.72 -10.54
N LEU A 136 14.81 -2.86 -10.04
CA LEU A 136 14.94 -4.16 -10.71
C LEU A 136 14.22 -4.20 -12.06
N VAL A 137 13.05 -3.57 -12.18
CA VAL A 137 12.32 -3.45 -13.44
C VAL A 137 13.14 -2.66 -14.46
N PHE A 138 13.83 -1.59 -14.05
CA PHE A 138 14.68 -0.82 -14.95
C PHE A 138 15.87 -1.63 -15.49
N VAL A 139 16.56 -2.37 -14.61
CA VAL A 139 17.66 -3.25 -15.00
C VAL A 139 17.15 -4.36 -15.92
N THR A 140 16.02 -4.97 -15.59
CA THR A 140 15.46 -6.09 -16.35
C THR A 140 14.97 -5.66 -17.73
N LEU A 141 14.34 -4.48 -17.85
CA LEU A 141 13.93 -3.94 -19.15
C LEU A 141 15.13 -3.60 -20.04
N ARG A 142 16.24 -3.12 -19.48
CA ARG A 142 17.49 -2.92 -20.24
C ARG A 142 18.06 -4.25 -20.72
N ARG A 143 18.15 -5.26 -19.85
CA ARG A 143 18.65 -6.59 -20.19
C ARG A 143 17.77 -7.35 -21.19
N MET A 144 16.48 -7.06 -21.26
CA MET A 144 15.58 -7.62 -22.29
C MET A 144 15.76 -7.00 -23.68
N ARG A 145 16.50 -5.90 -23.79
CA ARG A 145 16.83 -5.23 -25.07
C ARG A 145 18.24 -5.55 -25.57
N GLU A 146 19.04 -6.23 -24.76
CA GLU A 146 20.37 -6.70 -25.17
C GLU A 146 20.20 -8.03 -25.95
N PRO A 147 20.80 -8.15 -27.14
CA PRO A 147 20.66 -9.33 -28.02
C PRO A 147 21.30 -10.60 -27.45
#